data_AF-A0A5J4YTV6-F1
#
_entry.id   AF-A0A5J4YTV6-F1
#
_cell.length_a   1.000
_cell.length_b   1.000
_cell.length_c   1.000
_cell.angle_alpha   90.00
_cell.angle_beta   90.00
_cell.angle_gamma   90.00
#
_symmetry.space_group_name_H-M   'P 1'
#
loop_
_entity.id
_entity.type
_entity.pdbx_description
1 polymer ?
#
loop_
_entity_poly.entity_id
_entity_poly.type
_entity_poly.pdbx_seq_one_letter_code
_entity_poly.pdbx_strand_id
1 'polypeptide(L)'
;MAFVACGPLRAGEGGARLGARKAACSMQLAPPGIPPGEDARNNQSLRQYVARPVETYQKRSFATPLPLTWTGETETVGAFDVVVPPQEKDLPVSGEATSAFVKYSDMVRAERKAALQALLSASAAGEGRPTCGAEGRKFVSNANPVLVNGVKCVEYWRK
;
A
#
# COMPACT_ATOMS: atom_id res chain seq x y z
N MET A 1 39.20 -13.28 7.83
CA MET A 1 39.48 -14.74 7.81
C MET A 1 40.82 -14.97 8.46
N ALA A 2 40.84 -15.60 9.64
CA ALA A 2 42.00 -16.31 10.19
C ALA A 2 41.48 -17.20 11.34
N PHE A 3 41.26 -18.48 11.05
CA PHE A 3 41.02 -19.50 12.07
C PHE A 3 42.38 -20.09 12.46
N VAL A 4 42.78 -19.95 13.73
CA VAL A 4 43.92 -20.69 14.27
C VAL A 4 43.37 -21.89 15.03
N ALA A 5 43.44 -23.05 14.38
CA ALA A 5 43.09 -24.34 14.97
C ALA A 5 44.14 -24.72 16.04
N CYS A 6 43.68 -25.05 17.25
CA CYS A 6 44.52 -25.66 18.27
C CYS A 6 44.17 -27.15 18.35
N GLY A 7 45.05 -27.99 17.78
CA GLY A 7 44.90 -29.45 17.79
C GLY A 7 45.10 -30.06 19.19
N PRO A 8 44.72 -31.33 19.40
CA PRO A 8 44.76 -31.96 20.71
C PRO A 8 46.18 -32.43 21.03
N LEU A 9 46.69 -32.13 22.23
CA LEU A 9 47.92 -32.72 22.73
C LEU A 9 47.66 -33.59 23.97
N ARG A 10 48.19 -34.81 23.83
CA ARG A 10 48.20 -35.98 24.71
C ARG A 10 48.39 -35.70 26.20
N ALA A 11 47.83 -36.63 26.97
CA ALA A 11 48.13 -36.88 28.37
C ALA A 11 49.60 -37.22 28.60
N GLY A 12 50.17 -36.68 29.67
CA GLY A 12 51.52 -37.01 30.12
C GLY A 12 52.06 -36.02 31.16
N GLU A 13 51.91 -36.42 32.43
CA GLU A 13 52.82 -36.22 33.58
C GLU A 13 53.38 -34.83 33.93
N GLY A 14 53.35 -34.55 35.24
CA GLY A 14 54.20 -33.54 35.88
C GLY A 14 53.42 -32.39 36.50
N GLY A 15 53.02 -32.59 37.77
CA GLY A 15 52.55 -31.51 38.64
C GLY A 15 53.57 -30.37 38.77
N ALA A 16 53.08 -29.22 39.22
CA ALA A 16 53.84 -27.97 39.51
C ALA A 16 53.83 -26.84 38.47
N ARG A 17 52.82 -26.71 37.58
CA ARG A 17 52.59 -25.48 36.79
C ARG A 17 51.14 -25.01 36.68
N LEU A 18 50.29 -25.32 37.66
CA LEU A 18 48.87 -24.93 37.65
C LEU A 18 48.60 -23.47 38.08
N GLY A 19 49.59 -22.75 38.63
CA GLY A 19 49.40 -21.37 39.12
C GLY A 19 49.52 -20.27 38.06
N ALA A 20 50.26 -20.49 36.96
CA ALA A 20 50.64 -19.41 36.04
C ALA A 20 49.83 -19.36 34.74
N ARG A 21 48.91 -20.31 34.49
CA ARG A 21 48.17 -20.42 33.23
C ARG A 21 46.74 -19.85 33.25
N LYS A 22 46.27 -19.34 34.39
CA LYS A 22 44.91 -18.75 34.50
C LYS A 22 44.80 -17.28 34.06
N ALA A 23 45.91 -16.60 33.80
CA ALA A 23 45.91 -15.16 33.51
C ALA A 23 45.80 -14.79 32.01
N ALA A 24 45.95 -15.75 31.09
CA ALA A 24 46.19 -15.44 29.67
C ALA A 24 44.96 -15.50 28.75
N CYS A 25 43.73 -15.65 29.29
CA CYS A 25 42.52 -15.77 28.47
C CYS A 25 41.37 -14.86 28.93
N SER A 26 41.67 -13.67 29.45
CA SER A 26 40.66 -12.69 29.89
C SER A 26 40.76 -11.33 29.21
N MET A 27 41.21 -11.27 27.95
CA MET A 27 41.20 -10.02 27.16
C MET A 27 39.82 -9.68 26.55
N GLN A 28 38.81 -10.52 26.80
CA GLN A 28 37.43 -10.21 26.43
C GLN A 28 36.79 -9.38 27.56
N LEU A 29 36.22 -8.23 27.18
CA LEU A 29 35.43 -7.40 28.07
C LEU A 29 34.39 -8.25 28.80
N ALA A 30 34.19 -7.97 30.09
CA ALA A 30 33.17 -8.64 30.88
C ALA A 30 31.79 -8.50 30.21
N PRO A 31 30.88 -9.49 30.35
CA PRO A 31 29.53 -9.38 29.83
C PRO A 31 28.83 -8.13 30.37
N PRO A 32 27.86 -7.55 29.62
CA PRO A 32 27.14 -6.36 30.06
C PRO A 32 26.60 -6.49 31.49
N GLY A 33 26.79 -5.45 32.30
CA GLY A 33 26.30 -5.39 33.68
C GLY A 33 27.16 -6.11 34.72
N ILE A 34 28.28 -6.74 34.35
CA ILE A 34 29.18 -7.40 35.32
C ILE A 34 30.52 -6.67 35.38
N PRO A 35 30.95 -6.25 36.58
CA PRO A 35 32.24 -5.61 36.74
C PRO A 35 33.38 -6.61 36.45
N PRO A 36 34.48 -6.17 35.83
CA PRO A 36 35.64 -7.02 35.62
C PRO A 36 36.26 -7.42 36.96
N GLY A 37 36.61 -8.70 37.13
CA GLY A 37 37.27 -9.23 38.33
C GLY A 37 36.32 -9.88 39.35
N GLU A 38 35.05 -9.47 39.40
CA GLU A 38 34.04 -10.02 40.31
C GLU A 38 32.96 -10.77 39.52
N ASP A 39 33.20 -12.06 39.22
CA ASP A 39 32.15 -12.91 38.64
C ASP A 39 31.45 -13.69 39.75
N ALA A 40 30.15 -13.46 39.91
CA ALA A 40 29.28 -14.18 40.85
C ALA A 40 29.24 -15.71 40.60
N ARG A 41 29.78 -16.15 39.46
CA ARG A 41 29.87 -17.57 39.08
C ARG A 41 31.24 -18.18 39.29
N ASN A 42 32.21 -17.41 39.81
CA ASN A 42 33.52 -17.92 40.14
C ASN A 42 33.39 -19.06 41.18
N ASN A 43 33.90 -20.23 40.84
CA ASN A 43 33.88 -21.46 41.66
C ASN A 43 32.49 -22.06 41.97
N GLN A 44 31.47 -21.85 41.11
CA GLN A 44 30.21 -22.59 41.23
C GLN A 44 30.38 -24.08 40.91
N SER A 45 29.67 -24.94 41.63
CA SER A 45 29.69 -26.39 41.39
C SER A 45 29.01 -26.74 40.06
N LEU A 46 29.50 -27.76 39.36
CA LEU A 46 28.89 -28.23 38.10
C LEU A 46 27.42 -28.64 38.25
N ARG A 47 27.03 -29.11 39.45
CA ARG A 47 25.64 -29.50 39.74
C ARG A 47 24.68 -28.30 39.80
N GLN A 48 25.19 -27.09 40.00
CA GLN A 48 24.42 -25.86 40.19
C GLN A 48 24.83 -24.76 39.21
N TYR A 49 25.58 -25.10 38.16
CA TYR A 49 26.05 -24.14 37.17
C TYR A 49 24.94 -23.78 36.19
N VAL A 50 24.55 -22.51 36.17
CA VAL A 50 23.61 -21.97 35.17
C VAL A 50 24.40 -21.20 34.13
N ALA A 51 24.25 -21.57 32.85
CA ALA A 51 24.89 -20.87 31.75
C ALA A 51 24.40 -19.41 31.63
N ARG A 52 25.25 -18.50 31.14
CA ARG A 52 24.90 -17.07 31.02
C ARG A 52 24.14 -16.85 29.72
N PRO A 53 22.98 -16.17 29.74
CA PRO A 53 22.37 -15.72 28.50
C PRO A 53 23.27 -14.68 27.83
N VAL A 54 23.29 -14.67 26.49
CA VAL A 54 24.02 -13.66 25.73
C VAL A 54 23.20 -12.38 25.74
N GLU A 55 23.66 -11.38 26.50
CA GLU A 55 23.10 -10.03 26.47
C GLU A 55 23.92 -9.15 25.53
N THR A 56 23.24 -8.39 24.67
CA THR A 56 23.87 -7.46 23.72
C THR A 56 23.38 -6.04 23.97
N TYR A 57 24.14 -5.05 23.51
CA TYR A 57 23.76 -3.64 23.61
C TYR A 57 22.72 -3.20 22.58
N GLN A 58 22.28 -4.08 21.68
CA GLN A 58 21.31 -3.76 20.61
C GLN A 58 19.99 -3.20 21.14
N LYS A 59 19.58 -3.59 22.35
CA LYS A 59 18.35 -3.11 22.98
C LYS A 59 18.49 -1.73 23.63
N ARG A 60 19.70 -1.17 23.72
CA ARG A 60 19.93 0.14 24.33
C ARG A 60 19.81 1.24 23.29
N SER A 61 19.26 2.38 23.69
CA SER A 61 18.96 3.51 22.79
C SER A 61 20.18 4.12 22.11
N PHE A 62 21.40 3.91 22.62
CA PHE A 62 22.60 4.39 21.93
C PHE A 62 23.01 3.51 20.74
N ALA A 63 22.50 2.27 20.66
CA ALA A 63 22.84 1.34 19.60
C ALA A 63 21.96 1.53 18.35
N THR A 64 20.90 2.34 18.44
CA THR A 64 20.12 2.73 17.25
C THR A 64 20.97 3.66 16.39
N PRO A 65 21.20 3.35 15.11
CA PRO A 65 21.97 4.24 14.25
C PRO A 65 21.21 5.55 14.10
N LEU A 66 21.93 6.67 14.29
CA LEU A 66 21.41 7.99 13.95
C LEU A 66 21.72 8.30 12.48
N PRO A 67 20.90 9.12 11.81
CA PRO A 67 21.19 9.57 10.46
C PRO A 67 22.55 10.28 10.43
N LEU A 68 23.35 9.98 9.41
CA LEU A 68 24.69 10.54 9.23
C LEU A 68 24.59 11.97 8.68
N THR A 69 24.09 12.91 9.48
CA THR A 69 23.86 14.29 9.02
C THR A 69 25.14 15.02 8.57
N TRP A 70 26.32 14.49 8.88
CA TRP A 70 27.62 15.00 8.45
C TRP A 70 28.04 14.54 7.05
N THR A 71 27.40 13.53 6.46
CA THR A 71 27.64 13.10 5.06
C THR A 71 26.78 13.89 4.06
N GLY A 72 25.90 14.76 4.55
CA GLY A 72 24.92 15.48 3.73
C GLY A 72 23.66 14.67 3.39
N GLU A 73 23.62 13.39 3.76
CA GLU A 73 22.42 12.56 3.66
C GLU A 73 21.51 12.85 4.86
N THR A 74 20.33 13.40 4.57
CA THR A 74 19.30 13.65 5.58
C THR A 74 18.06 12.87 5.19
N GLU A 75 17.60 11.99 6.08
CA GLU A 75 16.39 11.17 5.89
C GLU A 75 15.12 12.00 6.15
N THR A 76 15.06 13.21 5.59
CA THR A 76 13.91 14.09 5.71
C THR A 76 13.39 14.38 4.31
N VAL A 77 12.14 13.97 4.04
CA VAL A 77 11.43 14.43 2.85
C VAL A 77 11.15 15.91 3.05
N GLY A 78 11.86 16.75 2.30
CA GLY A 78 11.88 18.19 2.46
C GLY A 78 10.81 18.89 1.65
N ALA A 79 10.59 20.18 1.92
CA ALA A 79 9.69 21.03 1.15
C ALA A 79 10.05 21.10 -0.35
N PHE A 80 11.31 20.84 -0.70
CA PHE A 80 11.80 20.80 -2.09
C PHE A 80 11.37 19.54 -2.86
N ASP A 81 11.01 18.46 -2.17
CA ASP A 81 10.51 17.23 -2.81
C ASP A 81 9.04 17.36 -3.24
N VAL A 82 8.36 18.42 -2.78
CA VAL A 82 6.97 18.71 -3.13
C VAL A 82 6.93 19.39 -4.50
N VAL A 83 6.79 18.59 -5.55
CA VAL A 83 6.49 19.11 -6.89
C VAL A 83 5.06 19.65 -6.90
N VAL A 84 4.91 20.98 -6.97
CA VAL A 84 3.60 21.63 -7.15
C VAL A 84 3.22 21.53 -8.63
N PRO A 85 2.20 20.74 -9.01
CA PRO A 85 1.79 20.68 -10.39
C PRO A 85 1.12 22.01 -10.79
N PRO A 86 1.34 22.50 -12.03
CA PRO A 86 0.61 23.65 -12.54
C PRO A 86 -0.90 23.39 -12.54
N GLN A 87 -1.70 24.42 -12.31
CA GLN A 87 -3.16 24.32 -12.05
C GLN A 87 -4.03 23.99 -13.28
N GLU A 88 -3.44 23.72 -14.44
CA GLU A 88 -4.19 23.43 -15.66
C GLU A 88 -4.26 21.91 -15.88
N LYS A 89 -5.28 21.29 -15.29
CA LYS A 89 -5.63 19.89 -15.56
C LYS A 89 -6.69 19.81 -16.65
N ASP A 90 -6.33 20.25 -17.85
CA ASP A 90 -7.11 19.90 -19.02
C ASP A 90 -6.93 18.41 -19.32
N LEU A 91 -8.04 17.75 -19.70
CA LEU A 91 -8.00 16.36 -20.12
C LEU A 91 -7.24 16.27 -21.44
N PRO A 92 -6.27 15.33 -21.58
CA PRO A 92 -5.58 15.17 -22.84
C PRO A 92 -6.54 14.63 -23.91
N VAL A 93 -6.88 15.47 -24.88
CA VAL A 93 -7.71 15.10 -26.03
C VAL A 93 -6.79 14.71 -27.18
N SER A 94 -6.90 13.46 -27.66
CA SER A 94 -6.17 12.99 -28.84
C SER A 94 -6.91 13.30 -30.14
N GLY A 95 -6.18 13.46 -31.25
CA GLY A 95 -6.77 13.61 -32.58
C GLY A 95 -7.63 12.41 -33.01
N GLU A 96 -7.30 11.22 -32.50
CA GLU A 96 -8.13 10.02 -32.72
C GLU A 96 -9.48 10.15 -32.00
N ALA A 97 -9.49 10.59 -30.73
CA ALA A 97 -10.72 10.79 -29.97
C ALA A 97 -11.63 11.84 -30.61
N THR A 98 -11.08 12.95 -31.11
CA THR A 98 -11.87 13.96 -31.82
C THR A 98 -12.43 13.42 -33.13
N SER A 99 -11.65 12.67 -33.90
CA SER A 99 -12.13 12.06 -35.15
C SER A 99 -13.24 11.02 -34.92
N ALA A 100 -13.13 10.22 -33.85
CA ALA A 100 -14.15 9.26 -33.46
C ALA A 100 -15.44 9.96 -33.00
N PHE A 101 -15.30 11.06 -32.26
CA PHE A 101 -16.43 11.89 -31.85
C PHE A 101 -17.17 12.48 -33.05
N VAL A 102 -16.45 12.98 -34.06
CA VAL A 102 -17.06 13.48 -35.30
C VAL A 102 -17.86 12.38 -35.99
N LYS A 103 -17.29 11.18 -36.15
CA LYS A 103 -18.00 10.02 -36.74
C LYS A 103 -19.27 9.67 -35.96
N TYR A 104 -19.20 9.64 -34.63
CA TYR A 104 -20.37 9.42 -33.78
C TYR A 104 -21.43 10.51 -33.96
N SER A 105 -21.00 11.77 -34.05
CA SER A 105 -21.91 12.89 -34.26
C SER A 105 -22.65 12.80 -35.59
N ASP A 106 -22.01 12.30 -36.65
CA ASP A 106 -22.62 12.11 -37.95
C ASP A 106 -23.62 10.94 -37.94
N MET A 107 -23.31 9.82 -37.28
CA MET A 107 -24.23 8.68 -37.14
C MET A 107 -25.52 9.07 -36.41
N VAL A 108 -25.39 9.84 -35.32
CA VAL A 108 -26.53 10.16 -34.44
C VAL A 108 -27.28 11.43 -34.90
N ARG A 109 -26.74 12.18 -35.86
CA ARG A 109 -27.36 13.44 -36.36
C ARG A 109 -28.78 13.21 -36.86
N ALA A 110 -29.01 12.17 -37.65
CA ALA A 110 -30.32 11.88 -38.23
C ALA A 110 -31.34 11.46 -37.14
N GLU A 111 -30.93 10.60 -36.22
CA GLU A 111 -31.77 10.13 -35.11
C GLU A 111 -32.15 11.26 -34.16
N ARG A 112 -31.21 12.15 -33.82
CA ARG A 112 -31.48 13.35 -33.01
C ARG A 112 -32.48 14.28 -33.71
N LYS A 113 -32.33 14.48 -35.02
CA LYS A 113 -33.27 15.30 -35.79
C LYS A 113 -34.67 14.67 -35.79
N ALA A 114 -34.78 13.37 -35.99
CA ALA A 114 -36.04 12.64 -35.94
C ALA A 114 -36.67 12.69 -34.53
N ALA A 115 -35.88 12.50 -33.48
CA ALA A 115 -36.34 12.58 -32.09
C ALA A 115 -36.85 13.98 -31.73
N LEU A 116 -36.16 15.04 -32.17
CA LEU A 116 -36.63 16.42 -31.99
C LEU A 116 -37.94 16.68 -32.72
N GLN A 117 -38.08 16.20 -33.97
CA GLN A 117 -39.33 16.30 -34.71
C GLN A 117 -40.49 15.54 -34.03
N ALA A 118 -40.21 14.35 -33.49
CA ALA A 118 -41.19 13.56 -32.75
C ALA A 118 -41.61 14.24 -31.43
N LEU A 119 -40.68 14.89 -30.73
CA LEU A 119 -41.01 15.66 -29.53
C LEU A 119 -41.88 16.88 -29.85
N LEU A 120 -41.57 17.59 -30.94
CA LEU A 120 -42.35 18.75 -31.38
C LEU A 120 -43.75 18.36 -31.85
N SER A 121 -43.93 17.20 -32.49
CA SER A 121 -45.25 16.71 -32.86
C SER A 121 -46.03 16.18 -31.66
N ALA A 122 -45.36 15.54 -30.69
CA ALA A 122 -45.99 15.01 -29.48
C ALA A 122 -46.35 16.09 -28.45
N SER A 123 -45.69 17.25 -28.46
CA SER A 123 -45.97 18.37 -27.57
C SER A 123 -47.17 19.21 -28.02
N ALA A 124 -47.76 18.91 -29.18
CA ALA A 124 -49.01 19.51 -29.61
C ALA A 124 -50.12 19.25 -28.57
N ALA A 125 -51.00 20.23 -28.38
CA ALA A 125 -52.03 20.22 -27.34
C ALA A 125 -52.84 18.90 -27.36
N GLY A 126 -52.58 18.00 -26.40
CA GLY A 126 -53.24 16.69 -26.36
C GLY A 126 -54.74 16.82 -26.16
N GLU A 127 -55.57 15.92 -26.66
CA GLU A 127 -57.02 16.04 -26.44
C GLU A 127 -57.44 15.47 -25.07
N GLY A 128 -58.45 16.07 -24.43
CA GLY A 128 -59.11 15.51 -23.24
C GLY A 128 -59.19 16.43 -22.03
N ARG A 129 -59.99 15.98 -21.05
CA ARG A 129 -60.23 16.67 -19.78
C ARG A 129 -58.99 16.58 -18.87
N PRO A 130 -58.53 17.70 -18.28
CA PRO A 130 -57.44 17.68 -17.31
C PRO A 130 -57.86 16.94 -16.03
N THR A 131 -56.92 16.20 -15.43
CA THR A 131 -57.12 15.50 -14.15
C THR A 131 -56.94 16.45 -12.97
N CYS A 132 -55.89 17.28 -12.97
CA CYS A 132 -55.62 18.28 -11.93
C CYS A 132 -55.04 19.57 -12.53
N GLY A 133 -55.61 20.73 -12.15
CA GLY A 133 -55.21 22.03 -12.70
C GLY A 133 -55.68 22.23 -14.15
N ALA A 134 -54.98 23.11 -14.88
CA ALA A 134 -55.26 23.39 -16.30
C ALA A 134 -54.59 22.39 -17.26
N GLU A 135 -53.67 21.56 -16.75
CA GLU A 135 -52.92 20.53 -17.48
C GLU A 135 -53.25 19.11 -16.96
N GLY A 136 -52.53 18.09 -17.40
CA GLY A 136 -52.77 16.71 -16.95
C GLY A 136 -53.81 15.97 -17.80
N ARG A 137 -53.58 15.90 -19.10
CA ARG A 137 -54.42 15.16 -20.06
C ARG A 137 -54.05 13.67 -20.08
N LYS A 138 -54.68 12.89 -20.97
CA LYS A 138 -54.60 11.42 -21.03
C LYS A 138 -53.17 10.85 -21.05
N PHE A 139 -52.25 11.52 -21.74
CA PHE A 139 -50.83 11.16 -21.77
C PHE A 139 -50.01 12.19 -21.00
N VAL A 140 -49.11 11.71 -20.14
CA VAL A 140 -48.19 12.56 -19.39
C VAL A 140 -47.18 13.18 -20.37
N SER A 141 -46.95 14.49 -20.24
CA SER A 141 -45.98 15.22 -21.06
C SER A 141 -44.59 14.56 -20.99
N ASN A 142 -43.94 14.40 -22.15
CA ASN A 142 -42.64 13.72 -22.28
C ASN A 142 -42.61 12.27 -21.75
N ALA A 143 -43.75 11.61 -21.60
CA ALA A 143 -43.78 10.18 -21.32
C ALA A 143 -43.06 9.40 -22.43
N ASN A 144 -42.25 8.41 -22.06
CA ASN A 144 -41.48 7.64 -23.02
C ASN A 144 -42.35 6.51 -23.64
N PRO A 145 -42.75 6.62 -24.92
CA PRO A 145 -43.60 5.62 -25.56
C PRO A 145 -42.90 4.27 -25.74
N VAL A 146 -41.56 4.23 -25.75
CA VAL A 146 -40.77 3.00 -25.91
C VAL A 146 -40.98 2.05 -24.73
N LEU A 147 -41.22 2.57 -23.52
CA LEU A 147 -41.41 1.72 -22.35
C LEU A 147 -42.72 0.93 -22.42
N VAL A 148 -43.75 1.48 -23.05
CA VAL A 148 -45.04 0.81 -23.22
C VAL A 148 -45.08 0.01 -24.52
N ASN A 149 -44.61 0.58 -25.63
CA ASN A 149 -44.69 -0.05 -26.95
C ASN A 149 -43.56 -1.06 -27.22
N GLY A 150 -42.43 -0.92 -26.53
CA GLY A 150 -41.26 -1.79 -26.67
C GLY A 150 -41.47 -3.14 -26.00
N VAL A 151 -42.24 -3.19 -24.91
CA VAL A 151 -42.60 -4.44 -24.24
C VAL A 151 -43.89 -4.96 -24.86
N LYS A 152 -43.75 -5.92 -25.79
CA LYS A 152 -44.89 -6.55 -26.47
C LYS A 152 -45.21 -7.91 -25.86
N CYS A 153 -46.49 -8.18 -25.64
CA CYS A 153 -46.95 -9.53 -25.35
C CYS A 153 -46.92 -10.34 -26.65
N VAL A 154 -46.04 -11.33 -26.73
CA VAL A 154 -45.93 -12.23 -27.89
C VAL A 154 -46.24 -13.64 -27.41
N GLU A 155 -47.36 -14.20 -27.87
CA GLU A 155 -47.68 -15.60 -27.60
C GLU A 155 -46.80 -16.49 -28.49
N TYR A 156 -45.96 -17.31 -27.87
CA TYR A 156 -45.16 -18.26 -28.62
C TYR A 156 -46.07 -19.40 -29.11
N TRP A 157 -46.06 -19.65 -30.43
CA TRP A 157 -46.87 -20.64 -31.17
C TRP A 157 -48.33 -20.30 -31.50
N ARG A 158 -48.83 -19.10 -31.20
CA ARG A 158 -50.12 -18.61 -31.71
C ARG A 158 -50.01 -17.18 -32.24
N LYS A 159 -50.87 -16.83 -33.19
CA LYS A 159 -50.97 -15.48 -33.75
C LYS A 159 -51.89 -14.62 -32.89
#